data_AF-A0A075H9X1-F1
#
_entry.id   AF-A0A075H9X1-F1
#
_cell.length_a   1.000
_cell.length_b   1.000
_cell.length_c   1.000
_cell.angle_alpha   90.00
_cell.angle_beta   90.00
_cell.angle_gamma   90.00
#
_symmetry.space_group_name_H-M   'P 1'
#
loop_
_entity.id
_entity.type
_entity.pdbx_description
1 polymer ?
#
loop_
_entity_poly.entity_id
_entity_poly.type
_entity_poly.pdbx_seq_one_letter_code
_entity_poly.pdbx_strand_id
1 'polypeptide(L)'
;MTTCIYLAHLNPVTNAHVEIIEEQKKENKVVVMPVRFLKGEKEINSKSFPFNFETRKKMIESVFNDSVAVSSNYTFLAPFKKYFPPLISPKSWSLRKQILRGIEGAYFTYTGDKAEGLMLKLYRLNPKVGTRKSVSATSVKNEMYAAADGNDSPWKKFVPSSVANIINENWETIKKFASEEDMTTRVAGMKFPKEGYNSK
;
A
#
# COMPACT_ATOMS: atom_id res chain seq x y z
N MET A 1 7.58 -18.20 16.02
CA MET A 1 6.78 -16.97 15.80
C MET A 1 6.58 -16.80 14.30
N THR A 2 5.34 -16.72 13.85
CA THR A 2 4.99 -16.60 12.42
C THR A 2 5.16 -15.15 11.96
N THR A 3 5.52 -14.94 10.69
CA THR A 3 5.60 -13.61 10.08
C THR A 3 4.31 -13.26 9.35
N CYS A 4 3.65 -12.19 9.79
CA CYS A 4 2.56 -11.55 9.07
C CYS A 4 3.13 -10.52 8.08
N ILE A 5 2.95 -10.77 6.79
CA ILE A 5 3.32 -9.83 5.73
C ILE A 5 2.09 -9.00 5.38
N TYR A 6 2.05 -7.74 5.86
CA TYR A 6 0.94 -6.84 5.58
C TYR A 6 1.15 -6.11 4.26
N LEU A 7 0.35 -6.46 3.26
CA LEU A 7 0.39 -5.90 1.91
C LEU A 7 -0.71 -4.85 1.77
N ALA A 8 -0.33 -3.59 1.53
CA ALA A 8 -1.30 -2.51 1.40
C ALA A 8 -0.73 -1.29 0.65
N HIS A 9 -1.60 -0.45 0.09
CA HIS A 9 -1.17 0.80 -0.55
C HIS A 9 -0.77 1.89 0.46
N LEU A 10 -1.45 1.98 1.61
CA LEU A 10 -1.16 2.95 2.69
C LEU A 10 -1.12 4.42 2.22
N ASN A 11 -2.13 4.84 1.45
CA ASN A 11 -2.24 6.19 0.90
C ASN A 11 -3.48 6.92 1.46
N PRO A 12 -3.45 7.45 2.70
CA PRO A 12 -2.34 7.43 3.67
C PRO A 12 -2.39 6.22 4.63
N VAL A 13 -1.50 6.19 5.62
CA VAL A 13 -1.66 5.36 6.84
C VAL A 13 -2.84 5.91 7.65
N THR A 14 -3.78 5.05 8.07
CA THR A 14 -5.01 5.44 8.78
C THR A 14 -5.11 4.71 10.11
N ASN A 15 -6.02 5.15 10.98
CA ASN A 15 -6.29 4.46 12.25
C ASN A 15 -6.71 2.99 12.04
N ALA A 16 -7.40 2.68 10.94
CA ALA A 16 -7.74 1.30 10.58
C ALA A 16 -6.50 0.44 10.27
N HIS A 17 -5.50 1.01 9.60
CA HIS A 17 -4.23 0.29 9.39
C HIS A 17 -3.50 0.07 10.71
N VAL A 18 -3.57 1.06 11.62
CA VAL A 18 -2.93 0.95 12.94
C VAL A 18 -3.54 -0.19 13.74
N GLU A 19 -4.88 -0.25 13.78
CA GLU A 19 -5.63 -1.31 14.44
C GLU A 19 -5.26 -2.70 13.91
N ILE A 20 -5.19 -2.86 12.58
CA ILE A 20 -4.79 -4.13 11.94
C ILE A 20 -3.38 -4.53 12.38
N ILE A 21 -2.41 -3.60 12.32
CA ILE A 21 -1.02 -3.90 12.65
C ILE A 21 -0.88 -4.27 14.13
N GLU A 22 -1.54 -3.52 15.04
CA GLU A 22 -1.52 -3.83 16.47
C GLU A 22 -2.18 -5.18 16.79
N GLU A 23 -3.27 -5.55 16.11
CA GLU A 23 -3.85 -6.89 16.22
C GLU A 23 -2.86 -7.98 15.81
N GLN A 24 -2.16 -7.80 14.69
CA GLN A 24 -1.20 -8.81 14.21
C GLN A 24 0.04 -8.93 15.10
N LYS A 25 0.51 -7.81 15.66
CA LYS A 25 1.68 -7.75 16.55
C LYS A 25 1.52 -8.57 17.83
N LYS A 26 0.29 -8.83 18.29
CA LYS A 26 0.02 -9.62 19.50
C LYS A 26 0.61 -11.04 19.42
N GLU A 27 0.67 -11.62 18.23
CA GLU A 27 1.07 -13.02 18.03
C GLU A 27 2.14 -13.22 16.95
N ASN A 28 2.39 -12.20 16.11
CA ASN A 28 3.19 -12.34 14.90
C ASN A 28 4.26 -11.27 14.79
N LYS A 29 5.36 -11.59 14.10
CA LYS A 29 6.27 -10.56 13.58
C LYS A 29 5.55 -9.87 12.43
N VAL A 30 5.52 -8.55 12.39
CA VAL A 30 4.84 -7.82 11.32
C VAL A 30 5.86 -7.18 10.39
N VAL A 31 5.74 -7.49 9.10
CA VAL A 31 6.45 -6.82 8.02
C VAL A 31 5.43 -6.09 7.16
N VAL A 32 5.47 -4.77 7.17
CA VAL A 32 4.59 -3.93 6.34
C VAL A 32 5.28 -3.69 5.01
N MET A 33 4.60 -4.00 3.91
CA MET A 33 5.11 -3.75 2.56
C MET A 33 4.17 -2.82 1.80
N PRO A 34 4.41 -1.50 1.84
CA PRO A 34 3.71 -0.55 1.01
C PRO A 34 3.88 -0.90 -0.47
N VAL A 35 2.79 -1.00 -1.23
CA VAL A 35 2.84 -1.27 -2.68
C VAL A 35 3.64 -0.18 -3.39
N ARG A 36 4.55 -0.55 -4.29
CA ARG A 36 5.33 0.38 -5.12
C ARG A 36 5.18 0.07 -6.59
N PHE A 37 5.15 1.11 -7.42
CA PHE A 37 5.14 1.01 -8.88
C PHE A 37 6.36 1.74 -9.42
N LEU A 38 7.35 1.01 -9.95
CA LEU A 38 8.56 1.61 -10.48
C LEU A 38 8.63 1.52 -12.01
N LYS A 39 9.10 2.59 -12.64
CA LYS A 39 9.56 2.62 -14.03
C LYS A 39 11.00 3.13 -14.04
N GLY A 40 11.93 2.21 -14.29
CA GLY A 40 13.34 2.42 -13.94
C GLY A 40 13.48 2.57 -12.42
N GLU A 41 14.18 3.62 -11.99
CA GLU A 41 14.38 3.95 -10.58
C GLU A 41 13.26 4.86 -10.01
N LYS A 42 12.40 5.39 -10.87
CA LYS A 42 11.34 6.34 -10.50
C LYS A 42 10.10 5.61 -9.99
N GLU A 43 9.65 5.96 -8.78
CA GLU A 43 8.32 5.59 -8.29
C GLU A 43 7.24 6.42 -8.97
N ILE A 44 6.25 5.74 -9.53
CA ILE A 44 5.10 6.37 -10.17
C ILE A 44 4.05 6.63 -9.10
N ASN A 45 3.76 7.90 -8.86
CA ASN A 45 2.66 8.37 -8.03
C ASN A 45 1.47 8.82 -8.89
N SER A 46 0.28 8.85 -8.29
CA SER A 46 -0.95 9.32 -8.96
C SER A 46 -1.94 9.85 -7.92
N LYS A 47 -3.07 10.41 -8.39
CA LYS A 47 -4.22 10.72 -7.55
C LYS A 47 -4.74 9.55 -6.71
N SER A 48 -4.52 8.31 -7.13
CA SER A 48 -4.91 7.13 -6.34
C SER A 48 -3.88 6.76 -5.27
N PHE A 49 -2.62 7.12 -5.45
CA PHE A 49 -1.51 6.82 -4.54
C PHE A 49 -0.54 8.02 -4.49
N PRO A 50 -0.93 9.12 -3.82
CA PRO A 50 -0.19 10.38 -3.88
C PRO A 50 1.17 10.33 -3.17
N PHE A 51 1.35 9.45 -2.17
CA PHE A 51 2.59 9.40 -1.38
C PHE A 51 3.54 8.32 -1.91
N ASN A 52 4.82 8.67 -2.05
CA ASN A 52 5.87 7.72 -2.39
C ASN A 52 6.19 6.77 -1.22
N PHE A 53 7.07 5.80 -1.45
CA PHE A 53 7.45 4.83 -0.42
C PHE A 53 8.07 5.48 0.81
N GLU A 54 8.98 6.44 0.66
CA GLU A 54 9.68 7.07 1.79
C GLU A 54 8.72 7.84 2.70
N THR A 55 7.77 8.60 2.14
CA THR A 55 6.76 9.29 2.96
C THR A 55 5.88 8.28 3.70
N ARG A 56 5.43 7.21 3.03
CA ARG A 56 4.61 6.17 3.68
C ARG A 56 5.39 5.38 4.74
N LYS A 57 6.68 5.13 4.50
CA LYS A 57 7.60 4.52 5.46
C LYS A 57 7.71 5.39 6.72
N LYS A 58 7.96 6.70 6.57
CA LYS A 58 7.97 7.65 7.68
C LYS A 58 6.65 7.64 8.47
N MET A 59 5.49 7.55 7.79
CA MET A 59 4.19 7.46 8.46
C MET A 59 4.04 6.18 9.30
N ILE A 60 4.60 5.06 8.86
CA ILE A 60 4.56 3.80 9.61
C ILE A 60 5.52 3.89 10.80
N GLU A 61 6.75 4.32 10.56
CA GLU A 61 7.79 4.46 11.59
C GLU A 61 7.39 5.47 12.67
N SER A 62 6.68 6.56 12.32
CA SER A 62 6.18 7.54 13.29
C SER A 62 5.08 7.02 14.22
N VAL A 63 4.52 5.85 13.93
CA VAL A 63 3.49 5.21 14.76
C VAL A 63 4.08 4.03 15.51
N PHE A 64 4.93 3.24 14.85
CA PHE A 64 5.37 1.95 15.35
C PHE A 64 6.83 1.93 15.78
N ASN A 65 7.63 2.96 15.48
CA ASN A 65 9.09 2.95 15.64
C ASN A 65 9.66 1.64 15.07
N ASP A 66 10.53 0.97 15.82
CA ASP A 66 11.16 -0.30 15.44
C ASP A 66 10.30 -1.54 15.75
N SER A 67 9.04 -1.36 16.19
CA SER A 67 8.17 -2.51 16.53
C SER A 67 7.62 -3.26 15.31
N VAL A 68 7.78 -2.71 14.11
CA VAL A 68 7.44 -3.37 12.83
C VAL A 68 8.53 -3.12 11.81
N ALA A 69 8.78 -4.10 10.94
CA ALA A 69 9.68 -3.90 9.81
C ALA A 69 8.92 -3.30 8.63
N VAL A 70 9.49 -2.30 7.96
CA VAL A 70 8.97 -1.77 6.69
C VAL A 70 9.87 -2.21 5.54
N SER A 71 9.30 -2.86 4.53
CA SER A 71 10.05 -3.39 3.40
C SER A 71 9.51 -2.90 2.06
N SER A 72 10.44 -2.61 1.14
CA SER A 72 10.14 -2.21 -0.23
C SER A 72 9.94 -3.40 -1.17
N ASN A 73 9.91 -4.63 -0.65
CA ASN A 73 9.84 -5.86 -1.44
C ASN A 73 8.54 -6.04 -2.23
N TYR A 74 7.45 -5.37 -1.86
CA TYR A 74 6.21 -5.38 -2.66
C TYR A 74 6.24 -4.33 -3.78
N THR A 75 7.17 -4.52 -4.71
CA THR A 75 7.42 -3.62 -5.83
C THR A 75 7.02 -4.26 -7.17
N PHE A 76 6.21 -3.53 -7.93
CA PHE A 76 5.91 -3.81 -9.32
C PHE A 76 6.87 -3.01 -10.21
N LEU A 77 7.65 -3.71 -11.04
CA LEU A 77 8.52 -3.09 -12.04
C LEU A 77 7.79 -3.05 -13.39
N ALA A 78 7.80 -1.92 -14.09
CA ALA A 78 7.23 -1.83 -15.44
C ALA A 78 7.81 -2.91 -16.39
N PRO A 79 7.04 -3.40 -17.39
CA PRO A 79 5.60 -3.19 -17.57
C PRO A 79 4.76 -3.93 -16.51
N PHE A 80 3.81 -3.27 -15.85
CA PHE A 80 3.02 -3.88 -14.76
C PHE A 80 2.10 -5.01 -15.22
N LYS A 81 1.66 -5.02 -16.49
CA LYS A 81 0.85 -6.11 -17.03
C LYS A 81 1.52 -7.49 -16.92
N LYS A 82 2.85 -7.56 -16.78
CA LYS A 82 3.59 -8.83 -16.66
C LYS A 82 3.30 -9.60 -15.37
N TYR A 83 2.68 -8.94 -14.39
CA TYR A 83 2.23 -9.54 -13.14
C TYR A 83 0.75 -9.97 -13.18
N PHE A 84 0.15 -10.04 -14.36
CA PHE A 84 -1.17 -10.64 -14.55
C PHE A 84 -1.05 -12.01 -15.24
N PRO A 85 -2.04 -12.90 -15.04
CA PRO A 85 -2.03 -14.26 -15.60
C PRO A 85 -1.90 -14.29 -17.14
N PRO A 86 -1.41 -15.39 -17.73
CA PRO A 86 -1.22 -16.71 -17.12
C PRO A 86 0.04 -16.81 -16.22
N LEU A 87 -0.20 -17.16 -14.95
CA LEU A 87 0.72 -17.16 -13.79
C LEU A 87 1.83 -18.23 -13.83
N ILE A 88 2.07 -18.83 -15.00
CA ILE A 88 3.10 -19.85 -15.23
C ILE A 88 4.40 -19.21 -15.74
N SER A 89 4.40 -17.91 -16.06
CA SER A 89 5.59 -17.23 -16.55
C SER A 89 6.63 -17.04 -15.43
N PRO A 90 7.95 -17.15 -15.73
CA PRO A 90 9.02 -16.87 -14.76
C PRO A 90 8.92 -15.49 -14.08
N LYS A 91 8.29 -14.51 -14.75
CA LYS A 91 8.13 -13.14 -14.26
C LYS A 91 7.08 -13.03 -13.16
N SER A 92 5.98 -13.78 -13.22
CA SER A 92 4.96 -13.81 -12.16
C SER A 92 5.55 -14.37 -10.85
N TRP A 93 6.43 -15.38 -10.95
CA TRP A 93 7.19 -15.91 -9.82
C TRP A 93 8.23 -14.95 -9.25
N SER A 94 8.68 -13.97 -10.03
CA SER A 94 9.61 -12.94 -9.55
C SER A 94 8.98 -12.06 -8.47
N LEU A 95 7.69 -11.72 -8.56
CA LEU A 95 7.00 -10.92 -7.53
C LEU A 95 6.92 -11.69 -6.22
N ARG A 96 6.53 -12.97 -6.29
CA ARG A 96 6.52 -13.85 -5.12
C ARG A 96 7.91 -13.95 -4.48
N LYS A 97 8.96 -14.20 -5.27
CA LYS A 97 10.35 -14.26 -4.77
C LYS A 97 10.78 -12.95 -4.12
N GLN A 98 10.38 -11.81 -4.68
CA GLN A 98 10.67 -10.49 -4.11
C GLN A 98 9.96 -10.31 -2.76
N ILE A 99 8.65 -10.55 -2.67
CA ILE A 99 7.86 -10.42 -1.43
C ILE A 99 8.46 -11.30 -0.32
N LEU A 100 8.88 -12.53 -0.64
CA LEU A 100 9.42 -13.47 0.35
C LEU A 100 10.90 -13.27 0.67
N ARG A 101 11.59 -12.31 0.03
CA ARG A 101 13.02 -12.08 0.26
C ARG A 101 13.25 -11.57 1.68
N GLY A 102 14.04 -12.31 2.46
CA GLY A 102 14.32 -12.00 3.86
C GLY A 102 13.20 -12.38 4.84
N ILE A 103 12.18 -13.11 4.38
CA ILE A 103 11.16 -13.69 5.25
C ILE A 103 11.59 -15.09 5.64
N GLU A 104 11.95 -15.27 6.91
CA GLU A 104 12.38 -16.54 7.47
C GLU A 104 11.23 -17.27 8.16
N GLY A 105 11.22 -18.62 8.03
CA GLY A 105 10.26 -19.47 8.70
C GLY A 105 8.83 -19.38 8.15
N ALA A 106 7.85 -19.66 9.03
CA ALA A 106 6.44 -19.66 8.67
C ALA A 106 5.92 -18.24 8.42
N TYR A 107 5.10 -18.06 7.38
CA TYR A 107 4.49 -16.78 7.06
C TYR A 107 3.06 -16.91 6.52
N PHE A 108 2.32 -15.79 6.58
CA PHE A 108 1.11 -15.57 5.80
C PHE A 108 1.08 -14.11 5.32
N THR A 109 0.37 -13.85 4.23
CA THR A 109 0.08 -12.46 3.82
C THR A 109 -1.24 -12.00 4.41
N TYR A 110 -1.34 -10.73 4.78
CA TYR A 110 -2.58 -10.12 5.22
C TYR A 110 -3.01 -9.05 4.24
N THR A 111 -4.28 -9.07 3.83
CA THR A 111 -4.91 -8.01 3.04
C THR A 111 -6.35 -7.80 3.51
N GLY A 112 -6.82 -6.56 3.46
CA GLY A 112 -8.24 -6.22 3.67
C GLY A 112 -9.08 -6.30 2.39
N ASP A 113 -8.46 -6.58 1.24
CA ASP A 113 -9.12 -6.59 -0.07
C ASP A 113 -9.32 -8.03 -0.58
N LYS A 114 -10.58 -8.37 -0.92
CA LYS A 114 -10.93 -9.72 -1.38
C LYS A 114 -10.32 -10.06 -2.75
N ALA A 115 -10.23 -9.09 -3.66
CA ALA A 115 -9.67 -9.31 -4.99
C ALA A 115 -8.15 -9.49 -4.91
N GLU A 116 -7.47 -8.68 -4.10
CA GLU A 116 -6.07 -8.87 -3.76
C GLU A 116 -5.85 -10.23 -3.10
N GLY A 117 -6.70 -10.63 -2.15
CA GLY A 117 -6.64 -11.95 -1.51
C GLY A 117 -6.72 -13.11 -2.52
N LEU A 118 -7.59 -13.02 -3.51
CA LEU A 118 -7.64 -14.02 -4.59
C LEU A 118 -6.33 -14.07 -5.38
N MET A 119 -5.78 -12.91 -5.75
CA MET A 119 -4.51 -12.82 -6.47
C MET A 119 -3.35 -13.38 -5.66
N LEU A 120 -3.24 -13.03 -4.38
CA LEU A 120 -2.21 -13.55 -3.48
C LEU A 120 -2.31 -15.08 -3.32
N LYS A 121 -3.52 -15.63 -3.30
CA LYS A 121 -3.74 -17.08 -3.28
C LYS A 121 -3.20 -17.73 -4.56
N LEU A 122 -3.47 -17.15 -5.71
CA LEU A 122 -2.92 -17.59 -6.99
C LEU A 122 -1.38 -17.54 -7.03
N TYR A 123 -0.78 -16.56 -6.33
CA TYR A 123 0.66 -16.45 -6.12
C TYR A 123 1.24 -17.38 -5.05
N ARG A 124 0.42 -18.24 -4.41
CA ARG A 124 0.83 -19.10 -3.28
C ARG A 124 1.51 -18.30 -2.16
N LEU A 125 0.92 -17.15 -1.81
CA LEU A 125 1.38 -16.27 -0.73
C LEU A 125 0.55 -16.41 0.56
N ASN A 126 -0.27 -17.45 0.66
CA ASN A 126 -1.05 -17.81 1.87
C ASN A 126 -1.82 -16.62 2.48
N PRO A 127 -2.77 -16.00 1.75
CA PRO A 127 -3.45 -14.81 2.23
C PRO A 127 -4.46 -15.14 3.34
N LYS A 128 -4.44 -14.34 4.40
CA LYS A 128 -5.55 -14.14 5.35
C LYS A 128 -6.25 -12.85 4.99
N VAL A 129 -7.53 -12.97 4.63
CA VAL A 129 -8.35 -11.80 4.28
C VAL A 129 -9.02 -11.30 5.56
N GLY A 130 -8.68 -10.06 5.95
CA GLY A 130 -9.24 -9.41 7.13
C GLY A 130 -10.69 -8.98 6.96
N THR A 131 -11.34 -8.62 8.07
CA THR A 131 -12.63 -7.92 8.03
C THR A 131 -12.41 -6.45 7.67
N ARG A 132 -13.36 -5.88 6.93
CA ARG A 132 -13.29 -4.47 6.53
C ARG A 132 -13.46 -3.58 7.77
N LYS A 133 -12.45 -2.77 8.09
CA LYS A 133 -12.52 -1.74 9.14
C LYS A 133 -13.37 -0.55 8.68
N SER A 134 -13.78 0.29 9.63
CA SER A 134 -14.73 1.41 9.40
C SER A 134 -14.20 2.50 8.47
N VAL A 135 -12.88 2.72 8.46
CA VAL A 135 -12.23 3.78 7.68
C VAL A 135 -11.37 3.17 6.58
N SER A 136 -11.49 3.70 5.37
CA SER A 136 -10.65 3.31 4.23
C SER A 136 -9.61 4.39 3.91
N ALA A 137 -8.44 3.99 3.43
CA ALA A 137 -7.43 4.95 2.94
C ALA A 137 -8.00 5.85 1.82
N THR A 138 -8.85 5.30 0.95
CA THR A 138 -9.49 6.05 -0.13
C THR A 138 -10.40 7.16 0.40
N SER A 139 -11.21 6.89 1.42
CA SER A 139 -12.08 7.91 2.02
C SER A 139 -11.26 9.01 2.67
N VAL A 140 -10.24 8.68 3.47
CA VAL A 140 -9.35 9.69 4.08
C VAL A 140 -8.63 10.52 3.04
N LYS A 141 -8.19 9.90 1.94
CA LYS A 141 -7.56 10.62 0.83
C LYS A 141 -8.51 11.60 0.14
N ASN A 142 -9.75 11.21 -0.09
CA ASN A 142 -10.75 12.11 -0.68
C ASN A 142 -11.06 13.29 0.26
N GLU A 143 -11.11 13.04 1.57
CA GLU A 143 -11.23 14.09 2.59
C GLU A 143 -10.03 15.06 2.55
N MET A 144 -8.80 14.56 2.40
CA MET A 144 -7.62 15.41 2.20
C MET A 144 -7.70 16.25 0.91
N TYR A 145 -8.24 15.70 -0.18
CA TYR A 145 -8.45 16.46 -1.42
C TYR A 145 -9.51 17.54 -1.25
N ALA A 146 -10.64 17.22 -0.60
CA ALA A 146 -11.66 18.22 -0.29
C ALA A 146 -11.07 19.38 0.55
N ALA A 147 -10.22 19.06 1.53
CA ALA A 147 -9.50 20.06 2.32
C ALA A 147 -8.53 20.90 1.49
N ALA A 148 -7.84 20.29 0.51
CA ALA A 148 -6.94 21.01 -0.39
C ALA A 148 -7.69 22.01 -1.30
N ASP A 149 -8.94 21.70 -1.63
CA ASP A 149 -9.85 22.58 -2.38
C ASP A 149 -10.51 23.66 -1.49
N GLY A 150 -10.12 23.77 -0.21
CA GLY A 150 -10.61 24.78 0.73
C GLY A 150 -11.90 24.42 1.47
N ASN A 151 -12.39 23.18 1.33
CA ASN A 151 -13.56 22.71 2.08
C ASN A 151 -13.19 22.33 3.52
N ASP A 152 -14.14 22.46 4.45
CA ASP A 152 -13.98 21.87 5.77
C ASP A 152 -13.98 20.34 5.67
N SER A 153 -13.04 19.69 6.35
CA SER A 153 -12.85 18.25 6.26
C SER A 153 -12.28 17.64 7.55
N PRO A 154 -12.89 16.54 8.05
CA PRO A 154 -12.42 15.85 9.25
C PRO A 154 -11.25 14.88 9.02
N TRP A 155 -10.51 14.94 7.91
CA TRP A 155 -9.50 13.91 7.56
C TRP A 155 -8.51 13.59 8.69
N LYS A 156 -8.10 14.60 9.46
CA LYS A 156 -7.16 14.45 10.59
C LYS A 156 -7.68 13.51 11.68
N LYS A 157 -9.00 13.36 11.84
CA LYS A 157 -9.63 12.45 12.82
C LYS A 157 -9.42 10.97 12.47
N PHE A 158 -9.07 10.67 11.22
CA PHE A 158 -8.97 9.31 10.70
C PHE A 158 -7.55 8.77 10.62
N VAL A 159 -6.56 9.56 11.05
CA VAL A 159 -5.15 9.20 11.05
C VAL A 159 -4.53 9.51 12.42
N PRO A 160 -3.43 8.84 12.81
CA PRO A 160 -2.69 9.20 14.00
C PRO A 160 -2.12 10.62 13.90
N SER A 161 -1.96 11.32 15.04
CA SER A 161 -1.44 12.68 15.06
C SER A 161 -0.05 12.80 14.41
N SER A 162 0.84 11.82 14.60
CA SER A 162 2.16 11.80 13.97
C SER A 162 2.07 11.69 12.44
N VAL A 163 1.13 10.88 11.94
CA VAL A 163 0.83 10.77 10.50
C VAL A 163 0.23 12.06 9.96
N ALA A 164 -0.67 12.72 10.71
CA ALA A 164 -1.24 14.01 10.31
C ALA A 164 -0.15 15.08 10.15
N ASN A 165 0.85 15.11 11.02
CA ASN A 165 1.99 16.02 10.90
C ASN A 165 2.78 15.78 9.62
N ILE A 166 3.14 14.52 9.33
CA ILE A 166 3.84 14.15 8.09
C ILE A 166 3.02 14.52 6.85
N ILE A 167 1.71 14.34 6.87
CA ILE A 167 0.82 14.75 5.77
C ILE A 167 0.87 16.27 5.59
N ASN A 168 0.81 17.06 6.67
CA ASN A 168 0.90 18.52 6.59
C ASN A 168 2.27 18.97 6.05
N GLU A 169 3.37 18.33 6.46
CA GLU A 169 4.71 18.60 5.91
C GLU A 169 4.80 18.31 4.40
N ASN A 170 3.98 17.38 3.90
CA ASN A 170 3.93 16.96 2.50
C ASN A 170 2.67 17.50 1.78
N TRP A 171 2.04 18.56 2.30
CA TRP A 171 0.72 19.02 1.84
C TRP A 171 0.68 19.45 0.36
N GLU A 172 1.79 19.97 -0.17
CA GLU A 172 1.89 20.33 -1.60
C GLU A 172 1.69 19.11 -2.53
N THR A 173 2.04 17.90 -2.07
CA THR A 173 1.75 16.67 -2.79
C THR A 173 0.24 16.42 -2.87
N ILE A 174 -0.49 16.70 -1.79
CA ILE A 174 -1.94 16.57 -1.77
C ILE A 174 -2.59 17.59 -2.70
N LYS A 175 -2.20 18.87 -2.63
CA LYS A 175 -2.72 19.90 -3.54
C LYS A 175 -2.49 19.56 -5.01
N LYS A 176 -1.27 19.12 -5.35
CA LYS A 176 -0.94 18.67 -6.69
C LYS A 176 -1.89 17.57 -7.19
N PHE A 177 -2.05 16.51 -6.42
CA PHE A 177 -2.87 15.37 -6.86
C PHE A 177 -4.39 15.60 -6.74
N ALA A 178 -4.83 16.56 -5.91
CA ALA A 178 -6.23 16.98 -5.85
C ALA A 178 -6.71 17.54 -7.20
N SER A 179 -5.86 18.35 -7.85
CA SER A 179 -6.17 19.00 -9.14
C SER A 179 -5.87 18.16 -10.38
N GLU A 180 -5.09 17.08 -10.27
CA GLU A 180 -4.77 16.20 -11.39
C GLU A 180 -5.91 15.22 -11.75
N GLU A 181 -5.90 14.71 -12.98
CA GLU A 181 -6.71 13.56 -13.40
C GLU A 181 -6.17 12.25 -12.78
N ASP A 182 -7.05 11.32 -12.40
CA ASP A 182 -6.60 10.01 -11.92
C ASP A 182 -6.10 9.13 -13.07
N MET A 183 -4.79 9.18 -13.31
CA MET A 183 -4.10 8.39 -14.33
C MET A 183 -3.88 6.92 -13.93
N THR A 184 -4.89 6.29 -13.33
CA THR A 184 -4.89 4.86 -13.01
C THR A 184 -5.88 4.07 -13.85
N THR A 185 -5.65 2.77 -13.91
CA THR A 185 -6.57 1.78 -14.50
C THR A 185 -6.86 0.69 -13.47
N ARG A 186 -8.06 0.09 -13.56
CA ARG A 186 -8.45 -1.05 -12.74
C ARG A 186 -8.35 -2.34 -13.55
N VAL A 187 -7.63 -3.32 -13.02
CA VAL A 187 -7.45 -4.62 -13.65
C VAL A 187 -7.67 -5.70 -12.59
N ALA A 188 -8.64 -6.58 -12.82
CA ALA A 188 -9.09 -7.58 -11.85
C ALA A 188 -9.33 -7.01 -10.43
N GLY A 189 -9.98 -5.83 -10.34
CA GLY A 189 -10.30 -5.15 -9.08
C GLY A 189 -9.16 -4.31 -8.48
N MET A 190 -7.91 -4.54 -8.89
CA MET A 190 -6.72 -3.84 -8.39
C MET A 190 -6.41 -2.58 -9.22
N LYS A 191 -5.89 -1.52 -8.58
CA LYS A 191 -5.53 -0.26 -9.24
C LYS A 191 -4.04 -0.21 -9.61
N PHE A 192 -3.75 0.23 -10.84
CA PHE A 192 -2.39 0.41 -11.36
C PHE A 192 -2.24 1.78 -12.04
N PRO A 193 -1.07 2.42 -11.98
CA PRO A 193 -0.80 3.57 -12.84
C PRO A 193 -0.89 3.17 -14.33
N LYS A 194 -1.51 4.02 -15.16
CA LYS A 194 -1.52 3.85 -16.62
C LYS A 194 -0.10 3.96 -17.17
N GLU A 195 0.68 4.92 -16.66
CA GLU A 195 2.11 4.99 -16.92
C GLU A 195 2.79 3.73 -16.37
N GLY A 196 3.60 3.04 -17.17
CA GLY A 196 4.26 1.80 -16.73
C GLY A 196 3.40 0.54 -16.87
N TYR A 197 2.10 0.64 -17.19
CA TYR A 197 1.26 -0.56 -17.34
C TYR A 197 1.66 -1.38 -18.57
N ASN A 198 1.77 -0.73 -19.73
CA ASN A 198 2.10 -1.35 -21.01
C ASN A 198 3.51 -1.07 -21.52
N SER A 199 4.14 0.01 -21.06
CA SER A 199 5.44 0.48 -21.54
C SER A 199 6.58 -0.43 -21.09
N LYS A 200 7.46 -0.80 -22.03
CA LYS A 200 8.72 -1.50 -21.76
C LYS A 200 9.70 -0.61 -21.03
#